data_AF-A0A941Y7S6-F1
#
_entry.id   AF-A0A941Y7S6-F1
#
_cell.length_a   1.000
_cell.length_b   1.000
_cell.length_c   1.000
_cell.angle_alpha   90.00
_cell.angle_beta   90.00
_cell.angle_gamma   90.00
#
_symmetry.space_group_name_H-M   'P 1'
#
loop_
_entity.id
_entity.type
_entity.pdbx_description
1 polymer ?
#
loop_
_entity_poly.entity_id
_entity_poly.type
_entity_poly.pdbx_seq_one_letter_code
_entity_poly.pdbx_strand_id
1 'polypeptide(L)'
;MTTPPEYPSQHGDPAPYGAPPAYPPPPGPPPPYGPPPYGAAYGGQPPYGAPYGGQPQYGGQPYPGPSPYPQPYLSAPPAKTNWWAVVSLVFGVLGGVLVSVVCGIVALNKTKNGASGRGMAIAGLVLSGLWVLLLAVGIAFYLIVGKGQVDAMDVAEGDCIGAIPDSSLVSSVQVVSCEESHTGEVFAVLTMPEGDFPGQDAIEDYQGRCEPALAVYAPAAMLDPDTGLFVLYPTAESWGRGDRTVTCIATSETPRTGSLRTR
;
A
#
# COMPACT_ATOMS: atom_id res chain seq x y z
N MET A 1 42.07 62.08 7.56
CA MET A 1 42.54 61.33 6.38
C MET A 1 43.13 60.03 6.89
N THR A 2 42.36 58.96 6.86
CA THR A 2 42.74 57.62 7.34
C THR A 2 42.40 56.65 6.21
N THR A 3 43.42 55.99 5.67
CA THR A 3 43.30 55.00 4.60
C THR A 3 42.73 53.68 5.14
N PRO A 4 41.86 52.98 4.39
CA PRO A 4 41.37 51.66 4.78
C PRO A 4 42.43 50.57 4.51
N PRO A 5 42.40 49.44 5.25
CA PRO A 5 43.33 48.33 5.05
C PRO A 5 42.98 47.50 3.79
N GLU A 6 44.03 47.11 3.08
CA GLU A 6 44.03 46.33 1.85
C GLU A 6 43.97 44.83 2.19
N TYR A 7 42.94 44.12 1.69
CA TYR A 7 42.82 42.67 1.83
C TYR A 7 43.38 41.97 0.58
N PRO A 8 44.17 40.89 0.72
CA PRO A 8 44.71 40.17 -0.43
C PRO A 8 43.62 39.33 -1.11
N SER A 9 43.35 39.64 -2.37
CA SER A 9 42.52 38.84 -3.26
C SER A 9 43.26 37.57 -3.69
N GLN A 10 42.89 36.42 -3.12
CA GLN A 10 43.29 35.11 -3.65
C GLN A 10 42.45 34.79 -4.90
N HIS A 11 43.05 34.98 -6.07
CA HIS A 11 42.61 34.30 -7.29
C HIS A 11 43.08 32.85 -7.24
N GLY A 12 42.13 31.93 -7.01
CA GLY A 12 42.34 30.51 -7.22
C GLY A 12 42.02 30.15 -8.67
N ASP A 13 42.96 29.51 -9.36
CA ASP A 13 42.77 28.97 -10.70
C ASP A 13 41.65 27.90 -10.73
N PRO A 14 40.81 27.84 -11.77
CA PRO A 14 39.81 26.79 -11.90
C PRO A 14 40.46 25.43 -12.18
N ALA A 15 40.06 24.42 -11.41
CA ALA A 15 40.49 23.03 -11.58
C ALA A 15 40.06 22.46 -12.95
N PRO A 16 40.83 21.54 -13.56
CA PRO A 16 40.46 20.92 -14.83
C PRO A 16 39.21 20.05 -14.67
N TYR A 17 38.21 20.26 -15.53
CA TYR A 17 37.01 19.44 -15.61
C TYR A 17 37.37 17.97 -15.89
N GLY A 18 37.13 17.10 -14.90
CA GLY A 18 37.24 15.65 -15.05
C GLY A 18 36.19 15.10 -16.02
N ALA A 19 36.60 14.12 -16.83
CA ALA A 19 35.72 13.42 -17.77
C ALA A 19 34.58 12.66 -17.04
N PRO A 20 33.39 12.55 -17.64
CA PRO A 20 32.27 11.81 -17.05
C PRO A 20 32.54 10.30 -16.99
N PRO A 21 32.01 9.59 -15.98
CA PRO A 21 32.18 8.14 -15.86
C PRO A 21 31.44 7.40 -16.97
N ALA A 22 32.11 6.38 -17.55
CA ALA A 22 31.51 5.49 -18.53
C ALA A 22 30.50 4.56 -17.85
N TYR A 23 29.25 4.57 -18.33
CA TYR A 23 28.21 3.65 -17.87
C TYR A 23 28.48 2.21 -18.35
N PRO A 24 28.23 1.19 -17.52
CA PRO A 24 28.30 -0.21 -17.94
C PRO A 24 27.17 -0.54 -18.93
N PRO A 25 27.40 -1.46 -19.90
CA PRO A 25 26.38 -1.86 -20.86
C PRO A 25 25.23 -2.63 -20.18
N PRO A 26 24.00 -2.55 -20.73
CA PRO A 26 22.83 -3.20 -20.16
C PRO A 26 22.92 -4.74 -20.23
N PRO A 27 22.31 -5.47 -19.27
CA PRO A 27 22.27 -6.93 -19.28
C PRO A 27 21.54 -7.49 -20.50
N GLY A 28 22.10 -8.55 -21.09
CA GLY A 28 21.49 -9.27 -22.20
C GLY A 28 20.21 -10.04 -21.83
N PRO A 29 19.40 -10.47 -22.82
CA PRO A 29 18.15 -11.17 -22.58
C PRO A 29 18.35 -12.57 -21.97
N PRO A 30 17.42 -13.05 -21.14
CA PRO A 30 17.52 -14.37 -20.48
C PRO A 30 17.33 -15.52 -21.47
N PRO A 31 17.94 -16.69 -21.22
CA PRO A 31 17.84 -17.86 -22.10
C PRO A 31 16.44 -18.50 -22.06
N PRO A 32 16.00 -19.18 -23.15
CA PRO A 32 14.69 -19.81 -23.20
C PRO A 32 14.59 -21.01 -22.24
N TYR A 33 13.53 -21.04 -21.43
CA TYR A 33 13.22 -22.17 -20.55
C TYR A 33 12.69 -23.36 -21.37
N GLY A 34 13.42 -24.48 -21.34
CA GLY A 34 12.93 -25.78 -21.82
C GLY A 34 12.08 -26.52 -20.75
N PRO A 35 11.16 -27.41 -21.15
CA PRO A 35 10.30 -28.14 -20.22
C PRO A 35 11.09 -29.23 -19.45
N PRO A 36 10.72 -29.52 -18.18
CA PRO A 36 11.46 -30.46 -17.32
C PRO A 36 11.18 -31.94 -17.66
N PRO A 37 12.13 -32.85 -17.37
CA PRO A 37 11.96 -34.29 -17.58
C PRO A 37 11.19 -34.94 -16.43
N TYR A 38 10.22 -35.78 -16.75
CA TYR A 38 9.47 -36.60 -15.79
C TYR A 38 10.16 -37.95 -15.61
N GLY A 39 10.57 -38.26 -14.37
CA GLY A 39 10.98 -39.61 -14.00
C GLY A 39 11.45 -39.69 -12.55
N ALA A 40 10.58 -40.18 -11.66
CA ALA A 40 10.97 -40.86 -10.43
C ALA A 40 9.80 -41.67 -9.87
N ALA A 41 10.03 -42.97 -9.71
CA ALA A 41 9.14 -43.98 -9.14
C ALA A 41 9.30 -44.08 -7.62
N TYR A 42 8.21 -44.31 -6.87
CA TYR A 42 8.10 -44.94 -5.52
C TYR A 42 6.58 -44.95 -5.18
N GLY A 43 5.92 -45.96 -4.60
CA GLY A 43 6.23 -47.28 -4.08
C GLY A 43 4.88 -47.98 -3.78
N GLY A 44 4.85 -49.32 -3.67
CA GLY A 44 3.62 -50.11 -3.52
C GLY A 44 3.18 -50.38 -2.07
N GLN A 45 1.93 -50.84 -1.89
CA GLN A 45 1.48 -52.00 -1.10
C GLN A 45 -0.08 -52.17 -1.12
N PRO A 46 -0.64 -53.37 -0.81
CA PRO A 46 -1.85 -53.95 -1.42
C PRO A 46 -3.10 -54.03 -0.50
N PRO A 47 -4.26 -54.58 -0.97
CA PRO A 47 -4.85 -55.69 -0.21
C PRO A 47 -5.69 -56.76 -0.99
N TYR A 48 -5.52 -58.02 -0.54
CA TYR A 48 -6.50 -59.09 -0.19
C TYR A 48 -7.70 -59.51 -1.08
N GLY A 49 -7.80 -60.82 -1.37
CA GLY A 49 -9.08 -61.54 -1.59
C GLY A 49 -9.04 -62.74 -2.57
N ALA A 50 -9.24 -63.96 -2.07
CA ALA A 50 -9.19 -65.29 -2.73
C ALA A 50 -10.52 -65.67 -3.46
N PRO A 51 -10.86 -66.95 -3.83
CA PRO A 51 -10.09 -68.22 -4.04
C PRO A 51 -10.49 -69.00 -5.34
N TYR A 52 -10.01 -70.25 -5.46
CA TYR A 52 -10.50 -71.44 -6.23
C TYR A 52 -9.77 -71.90 -7.52
N GLY A 53 -9.19 -73.12 -7.43
CA GLY A 53 -9.41 -74.20 -8.41
C GLY A 53 -8.28 -74.58 -9.38
N GLY A 54 -7.87 -75.86 -9.37
CA GLY A 54 -7.44 -76.59 -10.60
C GLY A 54 -5.99 -77.05 -10.69
N GLN A 55 -5.80 -78.36 -10.93
CA GLN A 55 -4.54 -79.14 -11.02
C GLN A 55 -3.64 -78.84 -12.25
N PRO A 56 -2.35 -79.27 -12.24
CA PRO A 56 -1.37 -78.95 -13.28
C PRO A 56 -1.46 -79.87 -14.50
N GLN A 57 -1.45 -79.29 -15.71
CA GLN A 57 -1.31 -80.01 -16.98
C GLN A 57 0.04 -79.67 -17.65
N TYR A 58 0.80 -80.72 -17.93
CA TYR A 58 2.12 -80.73 -18.54
C TYR A 58 2.01 -80.54 -20.07
N GLY A 59 2.90 -79.74 -20.66
CA GLY A 59 3.31 -79.86 -22.07
C GLY A 59 2.86 -78.75 -23.02
N GLY A 60 3.84 -78.19 -23.75
CA GLY A 60 3.64 -77.43 -24.99
C GLY A 60 4.41 -76.11 -25.05
N GLN A 61 5.51 -76.07 -25.80
CA GLN A 61 6.19 -74.82 -26.16
C GLN A 61 5.29 -73.96 -27.07
N PRO A 62 5.08 -72.66 -26.79
CA PRO A 62 4.37 -71.76 -27.70
C PRO A 62 5.32 -70.93 -28.57
N TYR A 63 4.91 -70.82 -29.84
CA TYR A 63 5.42 -69.95 -30.89
C TYR A 63 5.35 -68.45 -30.49
N PRO A 64 6.21 -67.55 -31.01
CA PRO A 64 6.15 -66.12 -30.70
C PRO A 64 4.89 -65.48 -31.29
N GLY A 65 4.05 -64.89 -30.43
CA GLY A 65 2.84 -64.16 -30.85
C GLY A 65 3.14 -62.72 -31.30
N PRO A 66 2.28 -62.11 -32.14
CA PRO A 66 2.48 -60.75 -32.66
C PRO A 66 2.29 -59.68 -31.59
N SER A 67 3.11 -58.62 -31.69
CA SER A 67 3.17 -57.49 -30.76
C SER A 67 1.85 -56.68 -30.74
N PRO A 68 1.34 -56.23 -29.57
CA PRO A 68 0.12 -55.43 -29.51
C PRO A 68 0.36 -53.99 -29.98
N TYR A 69 -0.54 -53.48 -30.80
CA TYR A 69 -0.56 -52.07 -31.22
C TYR A 69 -0.83 -51.13 -30.02
N PRO A 70 -0.17 -49.95 -29.94
CA PRO A 70 -0.41 -48.98 -28.89
C PRO A 70 -1.78 -48.30 -29.05
N GLN A 71 -2.53 -48.18 -27.95
CA GLN A 71 -3.82 -47.48 -27.88
C GLN A 71 -3.63 -45.95 -27.88
N PRO A 72 -4.51 -45.18 -28.54
CA PRO A 72 -4.44 -43.73 -28.56
C PRO A 72 -4.96 -43.15 -27.23
N TYR A 73 -4.19 -42.22 -26.66
CA TYR A 73 -4.51 -41.50 -25.44
C TYR A 73 -5.68 -40.53 -25.70
N LEU A 74 -6.82 -40.74 -25.03
CA LEU A 74 -7.90 -39.74 -24.96
C LEU A 74 -7.42 -38.55 -24.13
N SER A 75 -7.22 -37.40 -24.77
CA SER A 75 -6.99 -36.13 -24.07
C SER A 75 -8.28 -35.65 -23.40
N ALA A 76 -8.24 -35.36 -22.10
CA ALA A 76 -9.33 -34.72 -21.38
C ALA A 76 -9.57 -33.29 -21.92
N PRO A 77 -10.82 -32.83 -22.09
CA PRO A 77 -11.09 -31.49 -22.61
C PRO A 77 -10.61 -30.40 -21.63
N PRO A 78 -10.13 -29.24 -22.13
CA PRO A 78 -9.66 -28.16 -21.27
C PRO A 78 -10.82 -27.60 -20.43
N ALA A 79 -10.57 -27.44 -19.13
CA ALA A 79 -11.54 -26.87 -18.20
C ALA A 79 -11.85 -25.42 -18.60
N LYS A 80 -13.07 -25.18 -19.11
CA LYS A 80 -13.59 -23.82 -19.29
C LYS A 80 -13.82 -23.23 -17.90
N THR A 81 -13.15 -22.13 -17.57
CA THR A 81 -13.44 -21.39 -16.35
C THR A 81 -14.86 -20.87 -16.43
N ASN A 82 -15.72 -21.38 -15.54
CA ASN A 82 -17.12 -20.98 -15.51
C ASN A 82 -17.21 -19.53 -15.03
N TRP A 83 -17.76 -18.64 -15.86
CA TRP A 83 -18.02 -17.24 -15.51
C TRP A 83 -18.80 -17.08 -14.20
N TRP A 84 -19.62 -18.07 -13.85
CA TRP A 84 -20.31 -18.17 -12.57
C TRP A 84 -19.37 -18.21 -11.36
N ALA A 85 -18.17 -18.79 -11.48
CA ALA A 85 -17.17 -18.80 -10.43
C ALA A 85 -16.61 -17.40 -10.17
N VAL A 86 -16.33 -16.63 -11.24
CA VAL A 86 -15.85 -15.25 -11.14
C VAL A 86 -16.93 -14.34 -10.57
N VAL A 87 -18.19 -14.48 -11.02
CA VAL A 87 -19.30 -13.72 -10.48
C VAL A 87 -19.53 -14.06 -8.99
N SER A 88 -19.45 -15.34 -8.60
CA SER A 88 -19.54 -15.74 -7.19
C SER A 88 -18.37 -15.24 -6.34
N LEU A 89 -17.18 -15.13 -6.93
CA LEU A 89 -15.99 -14.59 -6.28
C LEU A 89 -16.16 -13.08 -6.03
N VAL A 90 -16.62 -12.34 -7.03
CA VAL A 90 -16.82 -10.88 -6.94
C VAL A 90 -17.94 -10.54 -5.95
N PHE A 91 -19.07 -11.24 -6.01
CA PHE A 91 -20.15 -11.05 -5.04
C PHE A 91 -19.81 -11.59 -3.64
N GLY A 92 -18.96 -12.61 -3.53
CA GLY A 92 -18.43 -13.10 -2.26
C GLY A 92 -17.52 -12.08 -1.56
N VAL A 93 -16.69 -11.38 -2.34
CA VAL A 93 -15.78 -10.34 -1.83
C VAL A 93 -16.53 -9.04 -1.49
N LEU A 94 -17.53 -8.64 -2.28
CA LEU A 94 -18.20 -7.34 -2.11
C LEU A 94 -19.54 -7.38 -1.35
N GLY A 95 -20.25 -8.51 -1.36
CA GLY A 95 -21.56 -8.68 -0.69
C GLY A 95 -21.66 -9.90 0.22
N GLY A 96 -20.57 -10.66 0.38
CA GLY A 96 -20.61 -12.03 0.88
C GLY A 96 -20.43 -12.20 2.38
N VAL A 97 -20.24 -11.17 3.21
CA VAL A 97 -20.04 -11.40 4.65
C VAL A 97 -21.31 -11.99 5.30
N LEU A 98 -22.51 -11.55 4.89
CA LEU A 98 -23.77 -12.07 5.44
C LEU A 98 -24.23 -13.35 4.74
N VAL A 99 -24.06 -13.44 3.42
CA VAL A 99 -24.52 -14.61 2.64
C VAL A 99 -23.60 -15.82 2.83
N SER A 100 -22.29 -15.62 2.99
CA SER A 100 -21.34 -16.72 3.27
C SER A 100 -21.58 -17.40 4.61
N VAL A 101 -21.99 -16.65 5.63
CA VAL A 101 -22.33 -17.19 6.95
C VAL A 101 -23.57 -18.07 6.87
N VAL A 102 -24.62 -17.60 6.19
CA VAL A 102 -25.86 -18.39 6.00
C VAL A 102 -25.61 -19.63 5.13
N CYS A 103 -24.86 -19.49 4.03
CA CYS A 103 -24.49 -20.63 3.18
C CYS A 103 -23.56 -21.62 3.89
N GLY A 104 -22.66 -21.15 4.76
CA GLY A 104 -21.80 -21.98 5.60
C GLY A 104 -22.60 -22.83 6.58
N ILE A 105 -23.63 -22.26 7.22
CA ILE A 105 -24.54 -22.98 8.13
C ILE A 105 -25.35 -24.04 7.36
N VAL A 106 -25.86 -23.72 6.16
CA VAL A 106 -26.63 -24.67 5.33
C VAL A 106 -25.75 -25.80 4.79
N ALA A 107 -24.50 -25.51 4.42
CA ALA A 107 -23.52 -26.51 3.97
C ALA A 107 -23.19 -27.52 5.09
N LEU A 108 -23.05 -27.05 6.34
CA LEU A 108 -22.80 -27.93 7.48
C LEU A 108 -23.98 -28.89 7.75
N ASN A 109 -25.22 -28.43 7.56
CA ASN A 109 -26.40 -29.26 7.80
C ASN A 109 -26.62 -30.37 6.74
N LYS A 110 -26.06 -30.23 5.53
CA LYS A 110 -26.15 -31.25 4.45
C LYS A 110 -25.05 -32.31 4.47
N THR A 111 -24.01 -32.18 5.29
CA THR A 111 -22.89 -33.15 5.36
C THR A 111 -23.13 -34.33 6.30
N LYS A 112 -24.36 -34.53 6.81
CA LYS A 112 -24.70 -35.69 7.65
C LYS A 112 -24.59 -37.04 6.93
N ASN A 113 -24.46 -37.06 5.60
CA ASN A 113 -24.32 -38.29 4.82
C ASN A 113 -22.97 -38.35 4.08
N GLY A 114 -21.91 -38.73 4.79
CA GLY A 114 -20.82 -39.60 4.30
C GLY A 114 -20.02 -39.29 3.03
N ALA A 115 -20.04 -38.09 2.43
CA ALA A 115 -19.33 -37.84 1.17
C ALA A 115 -18.08 -36.95 1.31
N SER A 116 -17.00 -37.38 0.65
CA SER A 116 -15.74 -36.65 0.41
C SER A 116 -16.00 -35.19 -0.01
N GLY A 117 -15.55 -34.22 0.79
CA GLY A 117 -15.81 -32.79 0.58
C GLY A 117 -15.59 -31.91 1.81
N ARG A 118 -15.53 -32.52 3.01
CA ARG A 118 -15.27 -31.85 4.29
C ARG A 118 -13.97 -31.03 4.27
N GLY A 119 -12.91 -31.55 3.63
CA GLY A 119 -11.62 -30.84 3.53
C GLY A 119 -11.72 -29.52 2.75
N MET A 120 -12.44 -29.50 1.63
CA MET A 120 -12.66 -28.27 0.85
C MET A 120 -13.57 -27.28 1.56
N ALA A 121 -14.61 -27.75 2.26
CA ALA A 121 -15.49 -26.88 3.05
C ALA A 121 -14.74 -26.23 4.22
N ILE A 122 -13.90 -26.99 4.95
CA ILE A 122 -13.06 -26.46 6.02
C ILE A 122 -12.03 -25.48 5.47
N ALA A 123 -11.36 -25.80 4.36
CA ALA A 123 -10.42 -24.89 3.72
C ALA A 123 -11.08 -23.57 3.29
N GLY A 124 -12.29 -23.62 2.73
CA GLY A 124 -13.07 -22.43 2.37
C GLY A 124 -13.46 -21.58 3.59
N LEU A 125 -13.88 -22.20 4.69
CA LEU A 125 -14.19 -21.50 5.94
C LEU A 125 -12.95 -20.86 6.57
N VAL A 126 -11.81 -21.56 6.58
CA VAL A 126 -10.55 -21.04 7.10
C VAL A 126 -10.07 -19.86 6.26
N LEU A 127 -10.08 -19.99 4.93
CA LEU A 127 -9.66 -18.90 4.04
C LEU A 127 -10.58 -17.68 4.16
N SER A 128 -11.90 -17.89 4.25
CA SER A 128 -12.86 -16.81 4.48
C SER A 128 -12.66 -16.15 5.84
N GLY A 129 -12.38 -16.94 6.89
CA GLY A 129 -12.09 -16.42 8.23
C GLY A 129 -10.81 -15.59 8.27
N LEU A 130 -9.75 -16.05 7.62
CA LEU A 130 -8.49 -15.30 7.48
C LEU A 130 -8.70 -13.99 6.70
N TRP A 131 -9.49 -14.01 5.65
CA TRP A 131 -9.79 -12.81 4.87
C TRP A 131 -10.60 -11.79 5.67
N VAL A 132 -11.63 -12.23 6.39
CA VAL A 132 -12.41 -11.36 7.30
C VAL A 132 -11.54 -10.81 8.43
N LEU A 133 -10.64 -11.62 8.99
CA LEU A 133 -9.69 -11.15 9.99
C LEU A 133 -8.76 -10.07 9.43
N LEU A 134 -8.17 -10.30 8.25
CA LEU A 134 -7.33 -9.30 7.58
C LEU A 134 -8.08 -8.01 7.31
N LEU A 135 -9.33 -8.10 6.84
CA LEU A 135 -10.18 -6.93 6.59
C LEU A 135 -10.51 -6.20 7.89
N ALA A 136 -10.87 -6.92 8.96
CA ALA A 136 -11.14 -6.32 10.27
C ALA A 136 -9.90 -5.61 10.85
N VAL A 137 -8.72 -6.22 10.72
CA VAL A 137 -7.45 -5.60 11.09
C VAL A 137 -7.17 -4.36 10.25
N GLY A 138 -7.40 -4.41 8.93
CA GLY A 138 -7.25 -3.26 8.04
C GLY A 138 -8.19 -2.10 8.38
N ILE A 139 -9.46 -2.39 8.69
CA ILE A 139 -10.43 -1.38 9.14
C ILE A 139 -10.01 -0.80 10.49
N ALA A 140 -9.63 -1.64 11.45
CA ALA A 140 -9.17 -1.16 12.75
C ALA A 140 -7.95 -0.25 12.60
N PHE A 141 -6.97 -0.65 11.78
CA PHE A 141 -5.80 0.16 11.48
C PHE A 141 -6.19 1.50 10.83
N TYR A 142 -7.11 1.50 9.85
CA TYR A 142 -7.60 2.72 9.23
C TYR A 142 -8.31 3.65 10.23
N LEU A 143 -9.14 3.12 11.11
CA LEU A 143 -9.83 3.92 12.13
C LEU A 143 -8.87 4.52 13.16
N ILE A 144 -7.76 3.84 13.43
CA ILE A 144 -6.74 4.30 14.38
C ILE A 144 -5.78 5.32 13.75
N VAL A 145 -5.36 5.11 12.49
CA VAL A 145 -4.25 5.88 11.86
C VAL A 145 -4.70 6.72 10.67
N GLY A 146 -5.64 6.22 9.87
CA GLY A 146 -6.04 6.82 8.58
C GLY A 146 -7.23 7.78 8.65
N LYS A 147 -7.98 7.79 9.75
CA LYS A 147 -9.14 8.67 9.91
C LYS A 147 -8.69 10.13 9.97
N GLY A 148 -9.28 10.96 9.10
CA GLY A 148 -9.02 12.40 9.06
C GLY A 148 -7.74 12.79 8.30
N GLN A 149 -7.11 11.86 7.56
CA GLN A 149 -6.00 12.22 6.67
C GLN A 149 -6.51 13.07 5.52
N VAL A 150 -6.01 14.30 5.43
CA VAL A 150 -6.28 15.28 4.35
C VAL A 150 -4.95 15.61 3.68
N ASP A 151 -4.96 15.86 2.37
CA ASP A 151 -3.77 16.31 1.66
C ASP A 151 -3.29 17.64 2.25
N ALA A 152 -1.98 17.81 2.38
CA ALA A 152 -1.39 19.03 2.94
C ALA A 152 -1.80 20.30 2.18
N MET A 153 -2.18 20.17 0.90
CA MET A 153 -2.64 21.28 0.04
C MET A 153 -4.12 21.63 0.25
N ASP A 154 -4.91 20.70 0.80
CA ASP A 154 -6.38 20.81 0.90
C ASP A 154 -6.87 21.26 2.28
N VAL A 155 -5.95 21.50 3.22
CA VAL A 155 -6.29 22.00 4.56
C VAL A 155 -6.83 23.43 4.50
N ALA A 156 -7.82 23.73 5.34
CA ALA A 156 -8.51 25.00 5.37
C ALA A 156 -8.25 25.77 6.67
N GLU A 157 -8.44 27.10 6.63
CA GLU A 157 -8.45 27.93 7.84
C GLU A 157 -9.49 27.42 8.85
N GLY A 158 -9.07 27.23 10.10
CA GLY A 158 -9.85 26.67 11.19
C GLY A 158 -9.66 25.17 11.40
N ASP A 159 -8.97 24.45 10.51
CA ASP A 159 -8.68 23.03 10.70
C ASP A 159 -7.69 22.80 11.84
N CYS A 160 -8.04 21.91 12.75
CA CYS A 160 -7.16 21.47 13.83
C CYS A 160 -6.41 20.19 13.44
N ILE A 161 -5.09 20.19 13.66
CA ILE A 161 -4.17 19.13 13.23
C ILE A 161 -3.72 18.34 14.46
N GLY A 162 -4.03 17.04 14.46
CA GLY A 162 -3.79 16.16 15.62
C GLY A 162 -2.32 16.14 16.06
N ALA A 163 -1.41 16.00 15.08
CA ALA A 163 0.03 16.09 15.29
C ALA A 163 0.71 16.71 14.05
N ILE A 164 1.64 17.64 14.28
CA ILE A 164 2.50 18.18 13.22
C ILE A 164 3.59 17.16 12.89
N PRO A 165 3.77 16.74 11.62
CA PRO A 165 4.82 15.80 11.24
C PRO A 165 6.21 16.43 11.34
N ASP A 166 7.20 15.68 11.86
CA ASP A 166 8.60 16.12 11.96
C ASP A 166 9.38 16.05 10.63
N SER A 167 8.69 15.96 9.49
CA SER A 167 9.28 15.77 8.16
C SER A 167 9.38 17.09 7.40
N SER A 168 10.45 17.25 6.62
CA SER A 168 10.59 18.38 5.69
C SER A 168 9.64 18.30 4.49
N LEU A 169 9.10 17.10 4.21
CA LEU A 169 8.07 16.88 3.19
C LEU A 169 6.83 16.32 3.86
N VAL A 170 5.73 17.07 3.78
CA VAL A 170 4.44 16.70 4.34
C VAL A 170 3.44 16.52 3.20
N SER A 171 3.01 15.28 2.96
CA SER A 171 2.03 14.95 1.92
C SER A 171 0.59 15.02 2.45
N SER A 172 0.39 14.63 3.70
CA SER A 172 -0.92 14.63 4.34
C SER A 172 -0.77 14.95 5.82
N VAL A 173 -1.83 15.51 6.39
CA VAL A 173 -1.95 15.76 7.83
C VAL A 173 -3.23 15.17 8.36
N GLN A 174 -3.26 14.89 9.66
CA GLN A 174 -4.47 14.41 10.32
C GLN A 174 -5.29 15.60 10.82
N VAL A 175 -6.38 15.91 10.14
CA VAL A 175 -7.39 16.87 10.61
C VAL A 175 -8.31 16.17 11.61
N VAL A 176 -8.48 16.79 12.78
CA VAL A 176 -9.31 16.32 13.90
C VAL A 176 -10.29 17.42 14.33
N SER A 177 -11.29 17.08 15.14
CA SER A 177 -12.11 18.12 15.76
C SER A 177 -11.24 18.96 16.70
N CYS A 178 -11.41 20.28 16.70
CA CYS A 178 -10.70 21.14 17.65
C CYS A 178 -11.07 20.85 19.12
N GLU A 179 -12.17 20.15 19.38
CA GLU A 179 -12.54 19.69 20.73
C GLU A 179 -11.72 18.46 21.17
N GLU A 180 -11.10 17.77 20.21
CA GLU A 180 -10.16 16.69 20.45
C GLU A 180 -8.75 17.25 20.68
N SER A 181 -7.90 16.43 21.29
CA SER A 181 -6.50 16.77 21.56
C SER A 181 -5.73 16.96 20.25
N HIS A 182 -5.14 18.13 20.04
CA HIS A 182 -4.40 18.48 18.83
C HIS A 182 -3.19 19.38 19.15
N THR A 183 -2.22 19.48 18.24
CA THR A 183 -1.02 20.32 18.41
C THR A 183 -0.86 21.40 17.34
N GLY A 184 -1.76 21.46 16.36
CA GLY A 184 -1.76 22.52 15.34
C GLY A 184 -3.16 23.06 15.04
N GLU A 185 -3.25 24.31 14.64
CA GLU A 185 -4.45 24.90 14.04
C GLU A 185 -4.06 25.78 12.85
N VAL A 186 -4.70 25.54 11.71
CA VAL A 186 -4.53 26.37 10.52
C VAL A 186 -5.25 27.70 10.76
N PHE A 187 -4.51 28.80 10.77
CA PHE A 187 -5.10 30.13 11.01
C PHE A 187 -5.13 31.01 9.77
N ALA A 188 -4.39 30.64 8.72
CA ALA A 188 -4.44 31.32 7.43
C ALA A 188 -4.01 30.38 6.30
N VAL A 189 -4.66 30.53 5.16
CA VAL A 189 -4.31 29.86 3.90
C VAL A 189 -4.10 30.96 2.86
N LEU A 190 -2.85 31.18 2.46
CA LEU A 190 -2.46 32.30 1.61
C LEU A 190 -2.10 31.80 0.21
N THR A 191 -2.62 32.45 -0.82
CA THR A 191 -2.32 32.07 -2.21
C THR A 191 -1.23 32.96 -2.81
N MET A 192 -0.15 32.33 -3.28
CA MET A 192 0.92 33.00 -4.00
C MET A 192 0.47 33.44 -5.40
N PRO A 193 1.07 34.50 -5.97
CA PRO A 193 0.78 34.92 -7.34
C PRO A 193 1.00 33.78 -8.36
N GLU A 194 0.21 33.80 -9.43
CA GLU A 194 0.40 32.87 -10.55
C GLU A 194 1.73 33.11 -11.27
N GLY A 195 2.23 32.07 -11.94
CA GLY A 195 3.47 32.11 -12.73
C GLY A 195 4.32 30.86 -12.60
N ASP A 196 5.55 30.97 -13.07
CA ASP A 196 6.60 29.95 -12.88
C ASP A 196 7.00 29.84 -11.41
N PHE A 197 7.62 28.73 -11.03
CA PHE A 197 8.05 28.51 -9.66
C PHE A 197 9.04 29.62 -9.25
N PRO A 198 8.73 30.42 -8.21
CA PRO A 198 9.46 31.65 -7.94
C PRO A 198 10.82 31.43 -7.27
N GLY A 199 11.13 30.19 -6.88
CA GLY A 199 12.30 29.85 -6.10
C GLY A 199 12.04 29.89 -4.60
N GLN A 200 12.99 29.34 -3.84
CA GLN A 200 12.86 29.16 -2.40
C GLN A 200 12.84 30.50 -1.65
N ASP A 201 13.75 31.43 -1.98
CA ASP A 201 13.85 32.74 -1.32
C ASP A 201 12.52 33.52 -1.36
N ALA A 202 11.86 33.51 -2.52
CA ALA A 202 10.57 34.18 -2.70
C ALA A 202 9.45 33.52 -1.89
N ILE A 203 9.51 32.20 -1.68
CA ILE A 203 8.58 31.49 -0.81
C ILE A 203 8.84 31.87 0.64
N GLU A 204 10.09 31.86 1.09
CA GLU A 204 10.47 32.23 2.47
C GLU A 204 10.04 33.67 2.80
N ASP A 205 10.29 34.62 1.90
CA ASP A 205 9.77 35.99 2.01
C ASP A 205 8.23 36.03 2.10
N TYR A 206 7.56 35.15 1.35
CA TYR A 206 6.10 35.07 1.36
C TYR A 206 5.55 34.54 2.70
N GLN A 207 6.26 33.61 3.36
CA GLN A 207 5.89 33.06 4.67
C GLN A 207 5.87 34.12 5.77
N GLY A 208 6.62 35.23 5.61
CA GLY A 208 6.60 36.36 6.54
C GLY A 208 5.20 37.01 6.73
N ARG A 209 4.22 36.66 5.88
CA ARG A 209 2.81 37.06 6.06
C ARG A 209 2.06 36.25 7.13
N CYS A 210 2.60 35.12 7.58
CA CYS A 210 1.94 34.27 8.57
C CYS A 210 1.89 34.94 9.95
N GLU A 211 2.97 35.57 10.40
CA GLU A 211 3.00 36.25 11.71
C GLU A 211 1.94 37.36 11.85
N PRO A 212 1.83 38.34 10.93
CA PRO A 212 0.78 39.35 11.01
C PRO A 212 -0.63 38.76 10.83
N ALA A 213 -0.79 37.65 10.11
CA ALA A 213 -2.06 36.96 10.02
C ALA A 213 -2.46 36.30 11.35
N LEU A 214 -1.51 35.71 12.09
CA LEU A 214 -1.75 35.16 13.43
C LEU A 214 -2.18 36.26 14.41
N ALA A 215 -1.54 37.42 14.35
CA ALA A 215 -1.88 38.58 15.18
C ALA A 215 -3.36 39.01 15.01
N VAL A 216 -3.92 38.83 13.82
CA VAL A 216 -5.33 39.13 13.53
C VAL A 216 -6.25 37.98 13.95
N TYR A 217 -5.85 36.74 13.67
CA TYR A 217 -6.68 35.56 13.93
C TYR A 217 -6.80 35.23 15.42
N ALA A 218 -5.69 35.25 16.16
CA ALA A 218 -5.61 34.91 17.58
C ALA A 218 -4.53 35.75 18.30
N PRO A 219 -4.82 37.03 18.65
CA PRO A 219 -3.85 37.92 19.29
C PRO A 219 -3.24 37.36 20.58
N ALA A 220 -4.01 36.58 21.35
CA ALA A 220 -3.52 35.97 22.59
C ALA A 220 -2.44 34.90 22.35
N ALA A 221 -2.49 34.20 21.21
CA ALA A 221 -1.52 33.18 20.84
C ALA A 221 -0.13 33.77 20.59
N MET A 222 -0.05 35.04 20.14
CA MET A 222 1.22 35.76 19.97
C MET A 222 1.94 36.06 21.29
N LEU A 223 1.23 36.02 22.41
CA LEU A 223 1.78 36.27 23.74
C LEU A 223 2.07 34.97 24.50
N ASP A 224 1.67 33.84 23.94
CA ASP A 224 1.81 32.52 24.55
C ASP A 224 3.18 31.91 24.16
N PRO A 225 4.12 31.73 25.10
CA PRO A 225 5.43 31.17 24.80
C PRO A 225 5.36 29.72 24.31
N ASP A 226 4.26 29.01 24.57
CA ASP A 226 4.08 27.62 24.13
C ASP A 226 3.53 27.55 22.70
N THR A 227 3.21 28.70 22.06
CA THR A 227 2.72 28.76 20.69
C THR A 227 3.87 28.92 19.70
N GLY A 228 4.02 27.95 18.80
CA GLY A 228 4.94 28.00 17.66
C GLY A 228 4.25 28.39 16.35
N LEU A 229 5.07 28.60 15.32
CA LEU A 229 4.62 28.81 13.95
C LEU A 229 5.21 27.72 13.05
N PHE A 230 4.35 27.02 12.34
CA PHE A 230 4.71 26.05 11.32
C PHE A 230 4.07 26.46 10.00
N VAL A 231 4.80 26.30 8.89
CA VAL A 231 4.34 26.77 7.59
C VAL A 231 4.49 25.66 6.57
N LEU A 232 3.38 25.27 5.96
CA LEU A 232 3.40 24.44 4.76
C LEU A 232 3.46 25.37 3.54
N TYR A 233 4.28 25.02 2.57
CA TYR A 233 4.53 25.84 1.39
C TYR A 233 4.76 24.95 0.17
N PRO A 234 4.53 25.48 -1.05
CA PRO A 234 4.64 24.66 -2.24
C PRO A 234 6.09 24.35 -2.57
N THR A 235 6.35 23.15 -3.08
CA THR A 235 7.64 22.78 -3.69
C THR A 235 7.59 23.02 -5.19
N ALA A 236 8.72 22.96 -5.88
CA ALA A 236 8.73 23.01 -7.36
C ALA A 236 7.84 21.92 -7.99
N GLU A 237 7.77 20.74 -7.35
CA GLU A 237 6.94 19.63 -7.80
C GLU A 237 5.45 19.90 -7.57
N SER A 238 5.05 20.34 -6.37
CA SER A 238 3.64 20.68 -6.12
C SER A 238 3.19 21.89 -6.93
N TRP A 239 4.08 22.86 -7.15
CA TRP A 239 3.84 23.99 -8.03
C TRP A 239 3.53 23.54 -9.46
N GLY A 240 4.24 22.54 -9.99
CA GLY A 240 3.93 21.93 -11.29
C GLY A 240 2.54 21.29 -11.35
N ARG A 241 1.97 20.90 -10.20
CA ARG A 241 0.61 20.34 -10.07
C ARG A 241 -0.47 21.38 -9.74
N GLY A 242 -0.10 22.66 -9.63
CA GLY A 242 -1.02 23.76 -9.37
C GLY A 242 -1.07 24.26 -7.93
N ASP A 243 -0.27 23.70 -7.02
CA ASP A 243 -0.18 24.19 -5.64
C ASP A 243 0.50 25.55 -5.58
N ARG A 244 -0.20 26.53 -5.02
CA ARG A 244 0.26 27.91 -4.84
C ARG A 244 0.10 28.35 -3.40
N THR A 245 -0.10 27.40 -2.48
CA THR A 245 -0.66 27.70 -1.18
C THR A 245 0.41 27.71 -0.10
N VAL A 246 0.49 28.82 0.64
CA VAL A 246 1.25 28.93 1.87
C VAL A 246 0.27 28.84 3.03
N THR A 247 0.27 27.72 3.73
CA THR A 247 -0.62 27.44 4.86
C THR A 247 0.11 27.73 6.16
N CYS A 248 -0.41 28.68 6.92
CA CYS A 248 0.13 29.09 8.20
C CYS A 248 -0.57 28.36 9.35
N ILE A 249 0.21 27.66 10.17
CA ILE A 249 -0.27 26.79 11.24
C ILE A 249 0.33 27.26 12.56
N ALA A 250 -0.51 27.56 13.53
CA ALA A 250 -0.08 27.82 14.89
C ALA A 250 0.08 26.47 15.58
N THR A 251 1.21 26.23 16.22
CA THR A 251 1.51 24.96 16.88
C THR A 251 1.55 25.14 18.39
N SER A 252 1.44 24.06 19.15
CA SER A 252 1.59 24.09 20.60
C SER A 252 2.54 22.99 21.08
N GLU A 253 3.43 23.30 22.02
CA GLU A 253 4.37 22.32 22.59
C GLU A 253 3.64 21.17 23.30
N THR A 254 2.54 21.49 23.98
CA THR A 254 1.68 20.50 24.63
C THR A 254 0.36 20.35 23.88
N PRO A 255 -0.18 19.12 23.71
CA PRO A 255 -1.48 18.92 23.09
C PRO A 255 -2.58 19.65 23.85
N ARG A 256 -3.47 20.30 23.10
CA ARG A 256 -4.53 21.16 23.61
C ARG A 256 -5.88 20.83 23.00
N THR A 257 -6.92 21.42 23.58
CA THR A 257 -8.29 21.41 23.06
C THR A 257 -8.84 22.83 22.94
N GLY A 258 -9.82 23.00 22.06
CA GLY A 258 -10.44 24.26 21.66
C GLY A 258 -9.62 25.04 20.63
N SER A 259 -10.33 25.80 19.79
CA SER A 259 -9.72 26.67 18.77
C SER A 259 -9.12 27.95 19.37
N LEU A 260 -7.99 28.38 18.81
CA LEU A 260 -7.30 29.64 19.07
C LEU A 260 -8.14 30.85 18.72
N ARG A 261 -9.04 30.76 17.73
CA ARG A 261 -9.89 31.88 17.29
C ARG A 261 -10.91 32.32 18.34
N THR A 262 -11.32 31.40 19.21
CA THR A 262 -12.44 31.60 20.15
C THR A 262 -12.02 31.94 21.57
N ARG A 263 -10.71 32.10 21.84
CA ARG A 263 -10.18 32.46 23.16
C ARG A 263 -9.86 33.95 23.28
#